data_AF-C9Z2G2-F1
#
_entry.id   AF-C9Z2G2-F1
#
_cell.length_a   1.000
_cell.length_b   1.000
_cell.length_c   1.000
_cell.angle_alpha   90.00
_cell.angle_beta   90.00
_cell.angle_gamma   90.00
#
_symmetry.space_group_name_H-M   'P 1'
#
loop_
_entity.id
_entity.type
_entity.pdbx_description
1 polymer ?
#
loop_
_entity_poly.entity_id
_entity_poly.type
_entity_poly.pdbx_seq_one_letter_code
_entity_poly.pdbx_strand_id
1 'polypeptide(L)'
;MADIELKRLKASEVVLKASRLARLVGHTELTEFLGFERNGYPTDGSARAWVGRAGRWADKEKNTFYTVSIAKVEGHAESAQQAIDALRGGGNYSGDMLIPASRDHDSRILQSSNNLGTWIGICGQIVATVYDMTTEIYHELLFSELQASLFADTQKKVDGSLAAASGSALDKIERVSDRLRDGDPESVSQALTTCRRLIDSCADYVFPAEGEPYAIGDGVTLKVGPQQVLNRLQAHTHVCGASKSRRDRLRRTLSDLYDRCSAGTHAEVTIDEARFIFLQTYIALGEILTLSAPEDGES
;
A
#
# COMPACT_ATOMS: atom_id res chain seq x y z
N MET A 1 -19.66 -11.18 4.63
CA MET A 1 -19.70 -9.83 4.01
C MET A 1 -21.11 -9.34 3.72
N ALA A 2 -22.08 -10.21 3.41
CA ALA A 2 -23.46 -9.80 3.09
C ALA A 2 -24.24 -9.06 4.21
N ASP A 3 -23.96 -9.32 5.49
CA ASP A 3 -24.69 -8.69 6.62
C ASP A 3 -24.19 -7.30 7.04
N ILE A 4 -23.01 -6.87 6.57
CA ILE A 4 -22.53 -5.50 6.80
C ILE A 4 -23.22 -4.50 5.86
N GLU A 5 -23.71 -4.98 4.71
CA GLU A 5 -24.29 -4.14 3.66
C GLU A 5 -25.82 -3.93 3.83
N LEU A 6 -26.49 -4.77 4.61
CA LEU A 6 -27.95 -4.76 4.73
C LEU A 6 -28.49 -4.02 5.95
N LYS A 7 -27.66 -3.67 6.93
CA LYS A 7 -28.08 -2.78 8.01
C LYS A 7 -27.76 -1.34 7.60
N ARG A 8 -28.80 -0.53 7.33
CA ARG A 8 -28.66 0.92 7.20
C ARG A 8 -28.16 1.47 8.54
N LEU A 9 -26.84 1.59 8.67
CA LEU A 9 -26.20 2.22 9.81
C LEU A 9 -26.55 3.70 9.82
N LYS A 10 -26.70 4.26 11.02
CA LYS A 10 -26.75 5.71 11.21
C LYS A 10 -25.41 6.33 10.79
N ALA A 11 -25.42 7.55 10.27
CA ALA A 11 -24.19 8.27 9.90
C ALA A 11 -23.23 8.41 11.10
N SER A 12 -23.75 8.59 12.31
CA SER A 12 -22.96 8.58 13.55
C SER A 12 -22.28 7.24 13.82
N GLU A 13 -22.94 6.10 13.53
CA GLU A 13 -22.36 4.77 13.65
C GLU A 13 -21.27 4.53 12.61
N VAL A 14 -21.47 5.01 11.38
CA VAL A 14 -20.46 5.00 10.31
C VAL A 14 -19.23 5.78 10.74
N VAL A 15 -19.41 7.00 11.26
CA VAL A 15 -18.33 7.84 11.78
C VAL A 15 -17.55 7.10 12.89
N LEU A 16 -18.22 6.47 13.85
CA LEU A 16 -17.55 5.75 14.93
C LEU A 16 -16.76 4.53 14.44
N LYS A 17 -17.28 3.77 13.48
CA LYS A 17 -16.58 2.63 12.87
C LYS A 17 -15.36 3.10 12.08
N ALA A 18 -15.52 4.12 11.23
CA ALA A 18 -14.42 4.72 10.49
C ALA A 18 -13.34 5.30 11.42
N SER A 19 -13.73 5.77 12.61
CA SER A 19 -12.77 6.28 13.62
C SER A 19 -11.89 5.20 14.21
N ARG A 20 -12.35 3.94 14.22
CA ARG A 20 -11.54 2.79 14.62
C ARG A 20 -10.58 2.41 13.51
N LEU A 21 -11.05 2.43 12.26
CA LEU A 21 -10.20 2.20 11.10
C LEU A 21 -9.08 3.25 11.03
N ALA A 22 -9.40 4.54 11.09
CA ALA A 22 -8.44 5.64 11.04
C ALA A 22 -7.32 5.49 12.09
N ARG A 23 -7.67 5.05 13.30
CA ARG A 23 -6.71 4.75 14.37
C ARG A 23 -5.84 3.53 14.08
N LEU A 24 -6.41 2.49 13.47
CA LEU A 24 -5.67 1.28 13.11
C LEU A 24 -4.63 1.55 12.02
N VAL A 25 -4.98 2.37 11.02
CA VAL A 25 -4.10 2.67 9.88
C VAL A 25 -3.25 3.93 10.08
N GLY A 26 -3.48 4.71 11.14
CA GLY A 26 -2.76 5.97 11.38
C GLY A 26 -3.11 7.10 10.41
N HIS A 27 -4.28 7.05 9.76
CA HIS A 27 -4.68 8.03 8.75
C HIS A 27 -5.09 9.36 9.40
N THR A 28 -4.25 10.38 9.25
CA THR A 28 -4.38 11.69 9.92
C THR A 28 -5.60 12.46 9.44
N GLU A 29 -5.81 12.58 8.12
CA GLU A 29 -6.92 13.38 7.59
C GLU A 29 -8.29 12.79 7.98
N LEU A 30 -8.45 11.47 7.84
CA LEU A 30 -9.67 10.78 8.28
C LEU A 30 -9.88 10.93 9.79
N THR A 31 -8.82 10.88 10.60
CA THR A 31 -8.91 11.11 12.04
C THR A 31 -9.40 12.52 12.37
N GLU A 32 -8.87 13.53 11.66
CA GLU A 32 -9.26 14.93 11.81
C GLU A 32 -10.73 15.15 11.41
N PHE A 33 -11.10 14.72 10.20
CA PHE A 33 -12.46 14.82 9.69
C PHE A 33 -13.49 14.21 10.64
N LEU A 34 -13.24 12.96 11.07
CA LEU A 34 -14.11 12.26 12.02
C LEU A 34 -14.11 12.91 13.41
N GLY A 35 -13.02 13.60 13.78
CA GLY A 35 -12.94 14.43 14.98
C GLY A 35 -13.97 15.56 14.96
N PHE A 36 -14.04 16.30 13.86
CA PHE A 36 -15.05 17.34 13.66
C PHE A 36 -16.47 16.77 13.62
N GLU A 37 -16.68 15.62 12.99
CA GLU A 37 -18.00 15.00 12.94
C GLU A 37 -18.50 14.55 14.33
N ARG A 38 -17.62 14.07 15.20
CA ARG A 38 -17.99 13.68 16.58
C ARG A 38 -18.20 14.88 17.50
N ASN A 39 -17.35 15.90 17.40
CA ASN A 39 -17.31 16.99 18.39
C ASN A 39 -18.04 18.25 17.94
N GLY A 40 -18.30 18.40 16.64
CA GLY A 40 -18.72 19.64 16.01
C GLY A 40 -17.57 20.40 15.37
N TYR A 41 -17.92 21.34 14.50
CA TYR A 41 -16.99 22.12 13.69
C TYR A 41 -16.66 23.45 14.36
N PRO A 42 -15.38 23.81 14.49
CA PRO A 42 -14.97 25.11 15.02
C PRO A 42 -15.28 26.24 14.03
N THR A 43 -15.48 27.45 14.57
CA THR A 43 -15.79 28.67 13.79
C THR A 43 -14.55 29.52 13.47
N ASP A 44 -13.36 29.06 13.88
CA ASP A 44 -12.07 29.73 13.67
C ASP A 44 -11.53 29.61 12.22
N GLY A 45 -12.24 28.86 11.37
CA GLY A 45 -11.88 28.64 9.96
C GLY A 45 -10.95 27.45 9.72
N SER A 46 -10.44 26.80 10.76
CA SER A 46 -9.55 25.63 10.64
C SER A 46 -10.20 24.46 9.89
N ALA A 47 -11.52 24.29 10.04
CA ALA A 47 -12.26 23.18 9.44
C ALA A 47 -12.89 23.51 8.07
N ARG A 48 -12.54 24.62 7.42
CA ARG A 48 -13.23 25.11 6.19
C ARG A 48 -13.25 24.07 5.06
N ALA A 49 -12.15 23.37 4.84
CA ALA A 49 -12.07 22.30 3.82
C ALA A 49 -13.06 21.17 4.14
N TRP A 50 -13.12 20.77 5.41
CA TRP A 50 -13.99 19.72 5.91
C TRP A 50 -15.48 20.11 5.90
N VAL A 51 -15.82 21.38 6.14
CA VAL A 51 -17.19 21.90 6.00
C VAL A 51 -17.71 21.70 4.58
N GLY A 52 -16.85 21.95 3.58
CA GLY A 52 -17.16 21.70 2.17
C GLY A 52 -17.39 20.22 1.88
N ARG A 53 -16.45 19.35 2.29
CA ARG A 53 -16.56 17.91 2.05
C ARG A 53 -17.80 17.29 2.73
N ALA A 54 -18.15 17.75 3.94
CA ALA A 54 -19.33 17.29 4.68
C ALA A 54 -20.68 17.89 4.22
N GLY A 55 -20.70 18.81 3.24
CA GLY A 55 -21.94 19.44 2.77
C GLY A 55 -22.61 20.33 3.82
N ARG A 56 -21.84 20.93 4.73
CA ARG A 56 -22.37 21.64 5.91
C ARG A 56 -22.67 23.12 5.67
N TRP A 57 -22.47 23.63 4.46
CA TRP A 57 -22.75 25.04 4.13
C TRP A 57 -24.25 25.34 4.20
N ALA A 58 -24.62 26.35 4.98
CA ALA A 58 -25.97 26.93 4.97
C ALA A 58 -26.04 28.09 3.95
N ASP A 59 -25.02 28.96 3.96
CA ASP A 59 -24.82 30.01 2.96
C ASP A 59 -23.31 30.19 2.77
N LYS A 60 -22.82 29.83 1.56
CA LYS A 60 -21.40 29.86 1.22
C LYS A 60 -20.88 31.28 1.03
N GLU A 61 -21.72 32.21 0.59
CA GLU A 61 -21.36 33.62 0.37
C GLU A 61 -21.25 34.36 1.70
N LYS A 62 -22.18 34.09 2.62
CA LYS A 62 -22.15 34.64 3.99
C LYS A 62 -21.26 33.86 4.96
N ASN A 63 -20.57 32.83 4.47
CA ASN A 63 -19.68 31.98 5.27
C ASN A 63 -20.37 31.35 6.51
N THR A 64 -21.64 30.96 6.38
CA THR A 64 -22.42 30.33 7.46
C THR A 64 -22.59 28.83 7.19
N PHE A 65 -22.42 28.01 8.23
CA PHE A 65 -22.45 26.56 8.13
C PHE A 65 -22.93 25.92 9.43
N TYR A 66 -23.34 24.66 9.35
CA TYR A 66 -23.82 23.87 10.47
C TYR A 66 -22.66 23.30 11.29
N THR A 67 -22.48 23.81 12.51
CA THR A 67 -21.36 23.45 13.41
C THR A 67 -21.61 22.22 14.26
N VAL A 68 -22.85 21.73 14.33
CA VAL A 68 -23.23 20.66 15.26
C VAL A 68 -22.65 19.29 14.86
N SER A 69 -22.32 18.46 15.85
CA SER A 69 -21.87 17.07 15.65
C SER A 69 -22.88 16.22 14.86
N ILE A 70 -22.42 15.16 14.18
CA ILE A 70 -23.29 14.25 13.42
C ILE A 70 -24.44 13.66 14.26
N ALA A 71 -24.20 13.33 15.52
CA ALA A 71 -25.25 12.83 16.41
C ALA A 71 -26.38 13.84 16.64
N LYS A 72 -26.05 15.15 16.65
CA LYS A 72 -27.05 16.23 16.73
C LYS A 72 -27.74 16.46 15.40
N VAL A 73 -27.02 16.35 14.28
CA VAL A 73 -27.62 16.38 12.93
C VAL A 73 -28.69 15.29 12.80
N GLU A 74 -28.38 14.06 13.22
CA GLU A 74 -29.34 12.97 13.25
C GLU A 74 -30.52 13.25 14.17
N GLY A 75 -30.27 13.79 15.37
CA GLY A 75 -31.32 14.19 16.29
C GLY A 75 -32.24 15.28 15.69
N HIS A 76 -31.71 16.22 14.92
CA HIS A 76 -32.49 17.22 14.21
C HIS A 76 -33.31 16.63 13.06
N ALA A 77 -32.74 15.68 12.30
CA ALA A 77 -33.48 14.94 11.28
C ALA A 77 -34.65 14.16 11.90
N GLU A 78 -34.40 13.45 13.00
CA GLU A 78 -35.43 12.69 13.71
C GLU A 78 -36.52 13.60 14.29
N SER A 79 -36.13 14.72 14.89
CA SER A 79 -37.10 15.72 15.41
C SER A 79 -37.95 16.32 14.30
N ALA A 80 -37.35 16.65 13.15
CA ALA A 80 -38.09 17.20 12.01
C ALA A 80 -39.05 16.16 11.42
N GLN A 81 -38.64 14.89 11.34
CA GLN A 81 -39.50 13.80 10.90
C GLN A 81 -40.69 13.60 11.85
N GLN A 82 -40.45 13.57 13.17
CA GLN A 82 -41.51 13.46 14.18
C GLN A 82 -42.51 14.63 14.10
N ALA A 83 -42.03 15.86 13.85
CA ALA A 83 -42.90 17.01 13.65
C ALA A 83 -43.82 16.85 12.43
N ILE A 84 -43.28 16.37 11.30
CA ILE A 84 -44.06 16.09 10.09
C ILE A 84 -45.12 15.02 10.38
N ASP A 85 -44.74 13.94 11.08
CA ASP A 85 -45.66 12.84 11.38
C ASP A 85 -46.76 13.23 12.37
N ALA A 86 -46.45 14.08 13.36
CA ALA A 86 -47.46 14.66 14.25
C ALA A 86 -48.45 15.57 13.50
N LEU A 87 -47.97 16.33 12.51
CA LEU A 87 -48.79 17.24 11.71
C LEU A 87 -49.64 16.51 10.65
N ARG A 88 -49.24 15.31 10.20
CA ARG A 88 -50.02 14.47 9.26
C ARG A 88 -51.41 14.08 9.77
N GLY A 89 -51.61 14.03 11.09
CA GLY A 89 -52.87 13.63 11.72
C GLY A 89 -53.83 14.76 12.09
N GLY A 90 -53.45 16.04 11.95
CA GLY A 90 -54.22 17.19 12.44
C GLY A 90 -54.75 18.07 11.33
N GLY A 91 -56.08 18.20 11.20
CA GLY A 91 -56.67 19.01 10.12
C GLY A 91 -58.16 19.33 10.17
N ASN A 92 -58.92 18.89 11.18
CA ASN A 92 -60.33 19.27 11.30
C ASN A 92 -60.46 20.66 11.95
N TYR A 93 -60.07 21.68 11.19
CA TYR A 93 -60.31 23.06 11.55
C TYR A 93 -61.72 23.46 11.11
N SER A 94 -62.42 24.27 11.90
CA SER A 94 -63.76 24.76 11.59
C SER A 94 -63.96 26.18 12.15
N GLY A 95 -64.89 26.94 11.57
CA GLY A 95 -65.18 28.32 11.95
C GLY A 95 -64.31 29.36 11.24
N ASP A 96 -64.45 30.62 11.66
CA ASP A 96 -63.87 31.80 10.99
C ASP A 96 -62.33 31.78 10.88
N MET A 97 -61.66 30.94 11.68
CA MET A 97 -60.19 30.80 11.72
C MET A 97 -59.65 29.63 10.88
N LEU A 98 -60.49 28.98 10.05
CA LEU A 98 -60.09 27.86 9.19
C LEU A 98 -58.90 28.19 8.28
N ILE A 99 -58.99 29.28 7.50
CA ILE A 99 -57.97 29.64 6.51
C ILE A 99 -56.63 30.00 7.19
N PRO A 100 -56.60 30.84 8.24
CA PRO A 100 -55.36 31.10 8.99
C PRO A 100 -54.75 29.85 9.61
N ALA A 101 -55.55 28.96 10.21
CA ALA A 101 -55.07 27.73 10.85
C ALA A 101 -54.48 26.74 9.83
N SER A 102 -55.12 26.59 8.66
CA SER A 102 -54.61 25.76 7.57
C SER A 102 -53.27 26.29 7.03
N ARG A 103 -53.16 27.62 6.84
CA ARG A 103 -51.91 28.23 6.37
C ARG A 103 -50.76 28.08 7.37
N ASP A 104 -51.03 28.24 8.66
CA ASP A 104 -50.02 28.02 9.72
C ASP A 104 -49.59 26.55 9.73
N HIS A 105 -50.53 25.60 9.64
CA HIS A 105 -50.24 24.17 9.55
C HIS A 105 -49.37 23.82 8.35
N ASP A 106 -49.76 24.24 7.14
CA ASP A 106 -48.98 24.01 5.91
C ASP A 106 -47.58 24.62 6.02
N SER A 107 -47.47 25.83 6.60
CA SER A 107 -46.18 26.51 6.76
C SER A 107 -45.23 25.74 7.69
N ARG A 108 -45.76 25.12 8.76
CA ARG A 108 -44.98 24.29 9.70
C ARG A 108 -44.54 22.97 9.07
N ILE A 109 -45.39 22.36 8.23
CA ILE A 109 -45.01 21.17 7.45
C ILE A 109 -43.88 21.52 6.49
N LEU A 110 -44.00 22.62 5.75
CA LEU A 110 -42.97 23.05 4.79
C LEU A 110 -41.64 23.34 5.51
N GLN A 111 -41.68 24.06 6.64
CA GLN A 111 -40.50 24.35 7.44
C GLN A 111 -39.82 23.06 7.94
N SER A 112 -40.60 22.13 8.50
CA SER A 112 -40.08 20.86 9.01
C SER A 112 -39.51 19.99 7.88
N SER A 113 -40.14 19.99 6.70
CA SER A 113 -39.67 19.26 5.52
C SER A 113 -38.34 19.81 5.00
N ASN A 114 -38.19 21.13 4.92
CA ASN A 114 -36.93 21.77 4.51
C ASN A 114 -35.79 21.48 5.49
N ASN A 115 -36.08 21.52 6.80
CA ASN A 115 -35.13 21.15 7.83
C ASN A 115 -34.72 19.68 7.70
N LEU A 116 -35.68 18.77 7.54
CA LEU A 116 -35.44 17.34 7.37
C LEU A 116 -34.53 17.06 6.15
N GLY A 117 -34.84 17.67 5.00
CA GLY A 117 -34.04 17.53 3.78
C GLY A 117 -32.61 17.99 3.98
N THR A 118 -32.41 19.10 4.69
CA THR A 118 -31.07 19.62 5.04
C THR A 118 -30.27 18.63 5.87
N TRP A 119 -30.86 18.12 6.96
CA TRP A 119 -30.16 17.23 7.89
C TRP A 119 -29.87 15.85 7.28
N ILE A 120 -30.83 15.29 6.52
CA ILE A 120 -30.61 14.05 5.77
C ILE A 120 -29.51 14.24 4.71
N GLY A 121 -29.50 15.38 4.01
CA GLY A 121 -28.47 15.71 3.03
C GLY A 121 -27.06 15.71 3.63
N ILE A 122 -26.90 16.34 4.81
CA ILE A 122 -25.63 16.34 5.54
C ILE A 122 -25.23 14.91 5.94
N CYS A 123 -26.15 14.11 6.49
CA CYS A 123 -25.87 12.70 6.81
C CYS A 123 -25.39 11.91 5.59
N GLY A 124 -26.06 12.05 4.44
CA GLY A 124 -25.68 11.39 3.20
C GLY A 124 -24.30 11.81 2.71
N GLN A 125 -24.00 13.11 2.74
CA GLN A 125 -22.72 13.65 2.30
C GLN A 125 -21.55 13.21 3.19
N ILE A 126 -21.77 13.10 4.50
CA ILE A 126 -20.76 12.58 5.44
C ILE A 126 -20.48 11.11 5.16
N VAL A 127 -21.53 10.29 4.96
CA VAL A 127 -21.36 8.87 4.64
C VAL A 127 -20.59 8.69 3.32
N ALA A 128 -20.90 9.48 2.29
CA ALA A 128 -20.16 9.47 1.03
C ALA A 128 -18.69 9.86 1.22
N THR A 129 -18.42 10.93 1.98
CA THR A 129 -17.04 11.37 2.27
C THR A 129 -16.25 10.30 3.02
N VAL A 130 -16.85 9.64 4.02
CA VAL A 130 -16.22 8.54 4.75
C VAL A 130 -15.95 7.35 3.82
N TYR A 131 -16.88 7.03 2.93
CA TYR A 131 -16.72 5.96 1.95
C TYR A 131 -15.55 6.23 1.00
N ASP A 132 -15.45 7.44 0.46
CA ASP A 132 -14.38 7.83 -0.46
C ASP A 132 -13.00 7.67 0.21
N MET A 133 -12.84 8.22 1.42
CA MET A 133 -11.58 8.13 2.18
C MET A 133 -11.26 6.69 2.61
N THR A 134 -12.28 5.89 2.93
CA THR A 134 -12.09 4.45 3.26
C THR A 134 -11.66 3.65 2.03
N THR A 135 -12.17 4.02 0.85
CA THR A 135 -11.81 3.40 -0.42
C THR A 135 -10.37 3.72 -0.81
N GLU A 136 -9.91 4.96 -0.57
CA GLU A 136 -8.51 5.35 -0.72
C GLU A 136 -7.60 4.48 0.17
N ILE A 137 -7.90 4.37 1.47
CA ILE A 137 -7.19 3.50 2.41
C ILE A 137 -7.18 2.04 1.94
N TYR A 138 -8.31 1.54 1.46
CA TYR A 138 -8.41 0.16 0.96
C TYR A 138 -7.46 -0.08 -0.21
N HIS A 139 -7.40 0.83 -1.19
CA HIS A 139 -6.50 0.69 -2.32
C HIS A 139 -5.02 0.80 -1.92
N GLU A 140 -4.68 1.69 -0.99
CA GLU A 140 -3.33 1.79 -0.45
C GLU A 140 -2.88 0.50 0.24
N LEU A 141 -3.75 -0.07 1.09
CA LEU A 141 -3.49 -1.33 1.78
C LEU A 141 -3.40 -2.51 0.81
N LEU A 142 -4.33 -2.59 -0.15
CA LEU A 142 -4.32 -3.65 -1.16
C LEU A 142 -3.03 -3.62 -2.00
N PHE A 143 -2.58 -2.43 -2.38
CA PHE A 143 -1.34 -2.27 -3.11
C PHE A 143 -0.12 -2.63 -2.24
N SER A 144 -0.10 -2.22 -0.97
CA SER A 144 0.94 -2.58 -0.02
C SER A 144 1.02 -4.09 0.21
N GLU A 145 -0.12 -4.78 0.35
CA GLU A 145 -0.20 -6.23 0.52
C GLU A 145 0.26 -6.97 -0.74
N LEU A 146 -0.14 -6.51 -1.93
CA LEU A 146 0.30 -7.09 -3.20
C LEU A 146 1.82 -6.98 -3.36
N GLN A 147 2.41 -5.83 -3.01
CA GLN A 147 3.85 -5.65 -3.05
C GLN A 147 4.57 -6.50 -2.00
N ALA A 148 4.06 -6.52 -0.77
CA ALA A 148 4.63 -7.29 0.33
C ALA A 148 4.59 -8.80 0.04
N SER A 149 3.49 -9.32 -0.53
CA SER A 149 3.35 -10.75 -0.87
C SER A 149 4.27 -11.16 -2.02
N LEU A 150 4.35 -10.37 -3.11
CA LEU A 150 5.28 -10.65 -4.21
C LEU A 150 6.74 -10.63 -3.75
N PHE A 151 7.10 -9.67 -2.91
CA PHE A 151 8.45 -9.60 -2.34
C PHE A 151 8.70 -10.76 -1.37
N ALA A 152 7.76 -11.07 -0.47
CA ALA A 152 7.91 -12.16 0.49
C ALA A 152 8.01 -13.53 -0.18
N ASP A 153 7.21 -13.80 -1.22
CA ASP A 153 7.27 -15.05 -1.98
C ASP A 153 8.60 -15.18 -2.73
N THR A 154 9.06 -14.10 -3.34
CA THR A 154 10.37 -14.06 -4.00
C THR A 154 11.46 -14.27 -2.96
N GLN A 155 11.45 -13.50 -1.87
CA GLN A 155 12.41 -13.58 -0.78
C GLN A 155 12.49 -15.01 -0.23
N LYS A 156 11.36 -15.65 0.09
CA LYS A 156 11.31 -17.02 0.61
C LYS A 156 11.95 -18.04 -0.35
N LYS A 157 11.71 -17.90 -1.66
CA LYS A 157 12.34 -18.77 -2.67
C LYS A 157 13.85 -18.54 -2.72
N VAL A 158 14.27 -17.28 -2.73
CA VAL A 158 15.69 -16.91 -2.81
C VAL A 158 16.44 -17.33 -1.54
N ASP A 159 15.92 -17.04 -0.36
CA ASP A 159 16.49 -17.45 0.94
C ASP A 159 16.58 -18.98 1.04
N GLY A 160 15.54 -19.69 0.63
CA GLY A 160 15.53 -21.15 0.60
C GLY A 160 16.64 -21.73 -0.30
N SER A 161 16.75 -21.22 -1.53
CA SER A 161 17.79 -21.68 -2.45
C SER A 161 19.20 -21.25 -2.03
N LEU A 162 19.37 -20.05 -1.44
CA LEU A 162 20.65 -19.58 -0.92
C LEU A 162 21.11 -20.39 0.30
N ALA A 163 20.19 -20.74 1.20
CA ALA A 163 20.48 -21.58 2.36
C ALA A 163 20.93 -22.98 1.92
N ALA A 164 20.28 -23.56 0.90
CA ALA A 164 20.70 -24.82 0.29
C ALA A 164 22.06 -24.69 -0.41
N ALA A 165 22.30 -23.57 -1.09
CA ALA A 165 23.51 -23.32 -1.87
C ALA A 165 24.76 -23.10 -1.01
N SER A 166 24.61 -22.38 0.08
CA SER A 166 25.68 -22.08 0.99
C SER A 166 25.07 -21.88 2.36
N GLY A 167 25.27 -22.83 3.28
CA GLY A 167 24.76 -22.73 4.65
C GLY A 167 25.21 -21.48 5.43
N SER A 168 26.12 -20.68 4.85
CA SER A 168 26.58 -19.37 5.38
C SER A 168 26.09 -18.15 4.57
N ALA A 169 25.29 -18.33 3.51
CA ALA A 169 24.78 -17.23 2.69
C ALA A 169 23.81 -16.33 3.46
N LEU A 170 22.98 -16.91 4.34
CA LEU A 170 22.06 -16.15 5.19
C LEU A 170 22.84 -15.26 6.17
N ASP A 171 23.87 -15.80 6.85
CA ASP A 171 24.76 -15.02 7.73
C ASP A 171 25.45 -13.87 6.97
N LYS A 172 25.81 -14.08 5.69
CA LYS A 172 26.41 -13.05 4.84
C LYS A 172 25.40 -11.94 4.50
N ILE A 173 24.12 -12.28 4.30
CA ILE A 173 23.04 -11.31 4.06
C ILE A 173 22.81 -10.45 5.30
N GLU A 174 22.71 -11.04 6.49
CA GLU A 174 22.54 -10.30 7.74
C GLU A 174 23.68 -9.31 7.97
N ARG A 175 24.93 -9.77 7.76
CA ARG A 175 26.13 -8.92 7.88
C ARG A 175 26.14 -7.75 6.88
N VAL A 176 25.59 -7.92 5.69
CA VAL A 176 25.45 -6.82 4.73
C VAL A 176 24.41 -5.82 5.22
N SER A 177 23.27 -6.30 5.72
CA SER A 177 22.20 -5.46 6.26
C SER A 177 22.70 -4.60 7.43
N ASP A 178 23.42 -5.19 8.38
CA ASP A 178 23.97 -4.46 9.53
C ASP A 178 24.96 -3.38 9.09
N ARG A 179 25.88 -3.69 8.17
CA ARG A 179 26.86 -2.71 7.64
C ARG A 179 26.21 -1.57 6.88
N LEU A 180 25.15 -1.85 6.10
CA LEU A 180 24.41 -0.81 5.38
C LEU A 180 23.52 0.05 6.30
N ARG A 181 23.33 -0.36 7.56
CA ARG A 181 22.70 0.46 8.61
C ARG A 181 23.70 1.43 9.25
N ASP A 182 24.93 0.98 9.50
CA ASP A 182 25.98 1.79 10.13
C ASP A 182 26.43 2.96 9.24
N GLY A 183 26.41 2.76 7.91
CA GLY A 183 26.44 3.84 6.93
C GLY A 183 27.79 4.52 6.71
N ASP A 184 28.84 4.13 7.42
CA ASP A 184 30.18 4.65 7.18
C ASP A 184 30.80 4.05 5.88
N PRO A 185 31.76 4.74 5.24
CA PRO A 185 32.35 4.30 3.97
C PRO A 185 33.04 2.92 4.03
N GLU A 186 33.58 2.55 5.19
CA GLU A 186 34.24 1.25 5.38
C GLU A 186 33.18 0.14 5.41
N SER A 187 32.10 0.33 6.16
CA SER A 187 30.96 -0.58 6.21
C SER A 187 30.32 -0.78 4.83
N VAL A 188 30.16 0.29 4.04
CA VAL A 188 29.69 0.19 2.65
C VAL A 188 30.63 -0.66 1.80
N SER A 189 31.94 -0.44 1.89
CA SER A 189 32.94 -1.21 1.13
C SER A 189 32.97 -2.69 1.53
N GLN A 190 32.83 -2.98 2.81
CA GLN A 190 32.73 -4.34 3.33
C GLN A 190 31.42 -5.03 2.90
N ALA A 191 30.31 -4.29 2.83
CA ALA A 191 29.03 -4.78 2.31
C ALA A 191 29.15 -5.19 0.84
N LEU A 192 29.71 -4.33 -0.02
CA LEU A 192 29.95 -4.64 -1.44
C LEU A 192 30.89 -5.84 -1.64
N THR A 193 31.96 -5.93 -0.84
CA THR A 193 32.84 -7.11 -0.83
C THR A 193 32.08 -8.39 -0.48
N THR A 194 31.09 -8.30 0.41
CA THR A 194 30.26 -9.45 0.80
C THR A 194 29.27 -9.83 -0.31
N CYS A 195 28.69 -8.86 -1.04
CA CYS A 195 27.90 -9.11 -2.25
C CYS A 195 28.71 -9.89 -3.30
N ARG A 196 29.97 -9.49 -3.55
CA ARG A 196 30.86 -10.25 -4.44
C ARG A 196 31.07 -11.69 -3.97
N ARG A 197 31.36 -11.89 -2.69
CA ARG A 197 31.53 -13.24 -2.11
C ARG A 197 30.27 -14.09 -2.20
N LEU A 198 29.08 -13.48 -2.14
CA LEU A 198 27.81 -14.18 -2.38
C LEU A 198 27.72 -14.67 -3.84
N ILE A 199 28.11 -13.85 -4.81
CA ILE A 199 28.17 -14.24 -6.23
C ILE A 199 29.16 -15.41 -6.42
N ASP A 200 30.35 -15.31 -5.82
CA ASP A 200 31.37 -16.38 -5.87
C ASP A 200 30.83 -17.69 -5.30
N SER A 201 30.24 -17.64 -4.10
CA SER A 201 29.70 -18.81 -3.40
C SER A 201 28.55 -19.46 -4.19
N CYS A 202 27.69 -18.64 -4.80
CA CYS A 202 26.60 -19.13 -5.64
C CYS A 202 27.15 -19.86 -6.86
N ALA A 203 28.14 -19.27 -7.55
CA ALA A 203 28.78 -19.89 -8.69
C ALA A 203 29.45 -21.23 -8.33
N ASP A 204 30.17 -21.29 -7.20
CA ASP A 204 30.79 -22.53 -6.70
C ASP A 204 29.78 -23.64 -6.44
N TYR A 205 28.57 -23.29 -5.98
CA TYR A 205 27.50 -24.24 -5.71
C TYR A 205 26.81 -24.72 -7.00
N VAL A 206 26.40 -23.80 -7.87
CA VAL A 206 25.56 -24.14 -9.03
C VAL A 206 26.36 -24.72 -10.21
N PHE A 207 27.65 -24.39 -10.29
CA PHE A 207 28.55 -24.88 -11.33
C PHE A 207 30.00 -24.85 -10.81
N PRO A 208 30.46 -25.93 -10.15
CA PRO A 208 31.82 -26.05 -9.65
C PRO A 208 32.88 -25.78 -10.72
N ALA A 209 34.07 -25.35 -10.31
CA ALA A 209 35.14 -25.06 -11.26
C ALA A 209 35.65 -26.35 -11.95
N GLU A 210 35.74 -26.31 -13.28
CA GLU A 210 36.23 -27.42 -14.09
C GLU A 210 37.48 -27.01 -14.89
N GLY A 211 38.34 -27.99 -15.19
CA GLY A 211 39.55 -27.78 -16.00
C GLY A 211 39.27 -27.67 -17.50
N GLU A 212 38.20 -28.31 -17.97
CA GLU A 212 37.81 -28.32 -19.37
C GLU A 212 36.83 -27.17 -19.70
N PRO A 213 36.87 -26.60 -20.91
CA PRO A 213 35.91 -25.58 -21.32
C PRO A 213 34.49 -26.15 -21.48
N TYR A 214 33.48 -25.41 -21.03
CA TYR A 214 32.07 -25.76 -21.19
C TYR A 214 31.53 -25.27 -22.55
N ALA A 215 30.85 -26.14 -23.31
CA ALA A 215 30.26 -25.78 -24.59
C ALA A 215 28.82 -25.27 -24.42
N ILE A 216 28.54 -24.05 -24.91
CA ILE A 216 27.20 -23.41 -24.88
C ILE A 216 26.38 -23.70 -26.15
N GLY A 217 26.91 -24.50 -27.07
CA GLY A 217 26.34 -24.68 -28.41
C GLY A 217 26.84 -23.62 -29.41
N ASP A 218 26.50 -23.80 -30.68
CA ASP A 218 26.91 -22.92 -31.80
C ASP A 218 28.44 -22.69 -31.92
N GLY A 219 29.24 -23.66 -31.46
CA GLY A 219 30.72 -23.56 -31.47
C GLY A 219 31.31 -22.62 -30.42
N VAL A 220 30.50 -22.06 -29.51
CA VAL A 220 30.97 -21.17 -28.44
C VAL A 220 31.33 -21.98 -27.20
N THR A 221 32.54 -21.77 -26.69
CA THR A 221 33.03 -22.40 -25.45
C THR A 221 33.31 -21.34 -24.38
N LEU A 222 33.05 -21.69 -23.12
CA LEU A 222 33.34 -20.89 -21.95
C LEU A 222 34.43 -21.55 -21.11
N LYS A 223 35.42 -20.76 -20.68
CA LYS A 223 36.34 -21.18 -19.63
C LYS A 223 35.60 -21.12 -18.30
N VAL A 224 35.53 -22.25 -17.60
CA VAL A 224 34.79 -22.44 -16.33
C VAL A 224 35.71 -22.76 -15.14
N GLY A 225 36.96 -22.30 -15.20
CA GLY A 225 37.93 -22.46 -14.11
C GLY A 225 37.64 -21.59 -12.88
N PRO A 226 38.46 -21.69 -11.82
CA PRO A 226 38.19 -21.06 -10.51
C PRO A 226 38.02 -19.53 -10.56
N GLN A 227 38.72 -18.85 -11.47
CA GLN A 227 38.65 -17.39 -11.61
C GLN A 227 37.46 -16.92 -12.47
N GLN A 228 36.76 -17.84 -13.15
CA GLN A 228 35.76 -17.52 -14.16
C GLN A 228 34.34 -17.60 -13.60
N VAL A 229 34.13 -16.94 -12.46
CA VAL A 229 32.87 -16.93 -11.69
C VAL A 229 31.66 -16.62 -12.58
N LEU A 230 31.72 -15.53 -13.36
CA LEU A 230 30.61 -15.12 -14.23
C LEU A 230 30.32 -16.12 -15.36
N ASN A 231 31.35 -16.75 -15.92
CA ASN A 231 31.18 -17.76 -16.96
C ASN A 231 30.54 -19.04 -16.39
N ARG A 232 30.86 -19.42 -15.16
CA ARG A 232 30.22 -20.57 -14.49
C ARG A 232 28.73 -20.34 -14.25
N LEU A 233 28.36 -19.13 -13.80
CA LEU A 233 26.94 -18.74 -13.70
C LEU A 233 26.25 -18.76 -15.08
N GLN A 234 26.92 -18.29 -16.12
CA GLN A 234 26.40 -18.36 -17.48
C GLN A 234 26.23 -19.82 -17.96
N ALA A 235 27.19 -20.70 -17.66
CA ALA A 235 27.10 -22.12 -17.96
C ALA A 235 25.90 -22.77 -17.26
N HIS A 236 25.70 -22.50 -15.96
CA HIS A 236 24.53 -22.97 -15.21
C HIS A 236 23.22 -22.53 -15.85
N THR A 237 23.07 -21.25 -16.20
CA THR A 237 21.83 -20.77 -16.85
C THR A 237 21.56 -21.45 -18.20
N HIS A 238 22.62 -21.88 -18.90
CA HIS A 238 22.50 -22.65 -20.14
C HIS A 238 22.05 -24.09 -19.86
N VAL A 239 22.67 -24.77 -18.88
CA VAL A 239 22.28 -26.12 -18.44
C VAL A 239 20.81 -26.17 -18.03
N CYS A 240 20.32 -25.15 -17.31
CA CYS A 240 18.92 -25.07 -16.91
C CYS A 240 17.95 -24.66 -18.05
N GLY A 241 18.41 -24.57 -19.30
CA GLY A 241 17.57 -24.30 -20.46
C GLY A 241 17.00 -22.87 -20.53
N ALA A 242 17.62 -21.89 -19.84
CA ALA A 242 17.14 -20.52 -19.90
C ALA A 242 17.26 -19.95 -21.32
N SER A 243 16.23 -19.19 -21.74
CA SER A 243 16.21 -18.56 -23.06
C SER A 243 17.42 -17.64 -23.28
N LYS A 244 17.88 -17.51 -24.53
CA LYS A 244 19.05 -16.69 -24.87
C LYS A 244 18.92 -15.25 -24.34
N SER A 245 17.75 -14.63 -24.49
CA SER A 245 17.48 -13.28 -23.99
C SER A 245 17.60 -13.17 -22.46
N ARG A 246 17.11 -14.18 -21.72
CA ARG A 246 17.22 -14.23 -20.26
C ARG A 246 18.67 -14.41 -19.81
N ARG A 247 19.41 -15.30 -20.46
CA ARG A 247 20.85 -15.51 -20.21
C ARG A 247 21.66 -14.25 -20.48
N ASP A 248 21.42 -13.57 -21.61
CA ASP A 248 22.12 -12.33 -21.97
C ASP A 248 21.82 -11.17 -21.02
N ARG A 249 20.59 -11.11 -20.47
CA ARG A 249 20.24 -10.16 -19.40
C ARG A 249 21.01 -10.47 -18.12
N LEU A 250 20.89 -11.70 -17.60
CA LEU A 250 21.55 -12.12 -16.37
C LEU A 250 23.08 -11.94 -16.44
N ARG A 251 23.70 -12.27 -17.57
CA ARG A 251 25.13 -12.07 -17.80
C ARG A 251 25.53 -10.60 -17.66
N ARG A 252 24.79 -9.68 -18.29
CA ARG A 252 25.07 -8.24 -18.20
C ARG A 252 24.86 -7.72 -16.79
N THR A 253 23.76 -8.10 -16.15
CA THR A 253 23.44 -7.72 -14.77
C THR A 253 24.51 -8.18 -13.80
N LEU A 254 24.90 -9.46 -13.85
CA LEU A 254 25.95 -9.98 -12.98
C LEU A 254 27.32 -9.34 -13.25
N SER A 255 27.66 -9.06 -14.51
CA SER A 255 28.91 -8.36 -14.84
C SER A 255 28.94 -6.98 -14.20
N ASP A 256 27.89 -6.18 -14.39
CA ASP A 256 27.80 -4.83 -13.81
C ASP A 256 27.85 -4.89 -12.28
N LEU A 257 27.08 -5.79 -11.65
CA LEU A 257 27.09 -5.96 -10.20
C LEU A 257 28.46 -6.41 -9.67
N TYR A 258 29.11 -7.34 -10.36
CA TYR A 258 30.42 -7.85 -9.96
C TYR A 258 31.50 -6.78 -10.07
N ASP A 259 31.47 -5.96 -11.12
CA ASP A 259 32.37 -4.82 -11.31
C ASP A 259 32.13 -3.76 -10.23
N ARG A 260 30.86 -3.41 -9.97
CA ARG A 260 30.45 -2.48 -8.90
C ARG A 260 30.89 -2.96 -7.51
N CYS A 261 30.72 -4.25 -7.22
CA CYS A 261 31.16 -4.83 -5.95
C CYS A 261 32.69 -4.91 -5.84
N SER A 262 33.40 -4.83 -6.97
CA SER A 262 34.87 -4.92 -7.04
C SER A 262 35.57 -3.57 -7.09
N ALA A 263 34.85 -2.47 -7.32
CA ALA A 263 35.41 -1.13 -7.49
C ALA A 263 36.12 -0.57 -6.23
N GLY A 264 35.97 -1.21 -5.06
CA GLY A 264 36.66 -0.86 -3.81
C GLY A 264 36.28 0.52 -3.26
N THR A 265 37.03 0.99 -2.25
CA THR A 265 36.84 2.26 -1.52
C THR A 265 37.08 3.53 -2.37
N HIS A 266 37.38 3.39 -3.66
CA HIS A 266 37.75 4.51 -4.55
C HIS A 266 36.60 4.98 -5.43
N ALA A 267 35.54 4.19 -5.58
CA ALA A 267 34.28 4.68 -6.12
C ALA A 267 33.49 5.30 -4.96
N GLU A 268 33.11 6.57 -5.07
CA GLU A 268 32.16 7.22 -4.14
C GLU A 268 30.77 6.56 -4.26
N VAL A 269 30.63 5.32 -3.77
CA VAL A 269 29.35 4.62 -3.73
C VAL A 269 28.60 5.11 -2.50
N THR A 270 27.45 5.73 -2.73
CA THR A 270 26.59 6.19 -1.63
C THR A 270 25.95 5.01 -0.90
N ILE A 271 25.52 5.20 0.35
CA ILE A 271 24.80 4.16 1.10
C ILE A 271 23.56 3.69 0.34
N ASP A 272 22.81 4.62 -0.26
CA ASP A 272 21.61 4.29 -1.02
C ASP A 272 21.93 3.50 -2.28
N GLU A 273 22.99 3.87 -3.00
CA GLU A 273 23.48 3.08 -4.15
C GLU A 273 23.91 1.67 -3.72
N ALA A 274 24.63 1.54 -2.61
CA ALA A 274 25.04 0.24 -2.07
C ALA A 274 23.84 -0.65 -1.67
N ARG A 275 22.76 -0.05 -1.14
CA ARG A 275 21.50 -0.76 -0.87
C ARG A 275 20.87 -1.29 -2.16
N PHE A 276 20.85 -0.49 -3.23
CA PHE A 276 20.35 -0.96 -4.52
C PHE A 276 21.22 -2.06 -5.13
N ILE A 277 22.55 -1.95 -5.03
CA ILE A 277 23.48 -3.01 -5.49
C ILE A 277 23.22 -4.31 -4.74
N PHE A 278 23.04 -4.23 -3.41
CA PHE A 278 22.70 -5.41 -2.60
C PHE A 278 21.37 -6.04 -3.05
N LEU A 279 20.29 -5.25 -3.17
CA LEU A 279 18.98 -5.75 -3.60
C LEU A 279 19.03 -6.37 -5.01
N GLN A 280 19.74 -5.75 -5.94
CA GLN A 280 19.91 -6.29 -7.29
C GLN A 280 20.73 -7.58 -7.28
N THR A 281 21.79 -7.66 -6.48
CA THR A 281 22.58 -8.89 -6.29
C THR A 281 21.70 -10.00 -5.73
N TYR A 282 20.93 -9.70 -4.69
CA TYR A 282 20.01 -10.64 -4.05
C TYR A 282 18.99 -11.20 -5.06
N ILE A 283 18.32 -10.33 -5.82
CA ILE A 283 17.33 -10.74 -6.83
C ILE A 283 17.97 -11.52 -7.98
N ALA A 284 19.13 -11.09 -8.48
CA ALA A 284 19.82 -11.75 -9.58
C ALA A 284 20.30 -13.16 -9.21
N LEU A 285 20.88 -13.33 -8.01
CA LEU A 285 21.28 -14.65 -7.50
C LEU A 285 20.07 -15.53 -7.26
N GLY A 286 19.01 -14.96 -6.70
CA GLY A 286 17.74 -15.63 -6.51
C GLY A 286 17.14 -16.15 -7.81
N GLU A 287 17.16 -15.34 -8.86
CA GLU A 287 16.70 -15.75 -10.18
C GLU A 287 17.51 -16.92 -10.73
N ILE A 288 18.83 -16.93 -10.56
CA ILE A 288 19.71 -18.00 -11.03
C ILE A 288 19.46 -19.30 -10.25
N LEU A 289 19.40 -19.21 -8.92
CA LEU A 289 19.23 -20.36 -8.04
C LEU A 289 17.84 -21.01 -8.12
N THR A 290 16.85 -20.28 -8.64
CA THR A 290 15.50 -20.79 -8.88
C THR A 290 15.30 -21.28 -10.30
N LEU A 291 16.34 -21.24 -11.16
CA LEU A 291 16.31 -21.95 -12.43
C LEU A 291 16.35 -23.46 -12.14
N SER A 292 15.22 -24.12 -12.31
CA SER A 292 15.17 -25.58 -12.33
C SER A 292 15.75 -26.10 -13.65
N ALA A 293 16.59 -27.12 -13.58
CA ALA A 293 16.90 -27.92 -14.75
C ALA A 293 15.59 -28.50 -15.32
N PRO A 294 15.43 -28.60 -16.65
CA PRO A 294 14.35 -29.41 -17.20
C PRO A 294 14.50 -30.82 -16.63
N GLU A 295 13.45 -31.37 -16.02
CA GLU A 295 13.42 -32.77 -15.63
C GLU A 295 13.79 -33.58 -16.88
N ASP A 296 14.84 -34.40 -16.77
CA ASP A 296 15.19 -35.36 -17.80
C ASP A 296 13.95 -36.19 -18.07
N GLY A 297 13.31 -35.93 -19.22
CA GLY A 297 12.24 -36.78 -19.71
C GLY A 297 12.82 -38.17 -19.88
N GLU A 298 12.47 -39.08 -18.97
CA GLU A 298 12.72 -40.50 -19.10
C GLU A 298 12.30 -40.92 -20.52
N SER A 299 13.29 -41.37 -21.27
CA SER A 299 13.15 -41.91 -22.62
C SER A 299 12.56 -43.31 -22.59
#